data_AF-A0A7S3SM31-F1
#
_entry.id   AF-A0A7S3SM31-F1
#
_cell.length_a   1.000
_cell.length_b   1.000
_cell.length_c   1.000
_cell.angle_alpha   90.00
_cell.angle_beta   90.00
_cell.angle_gamma   90.00
#
_symmetry.space_group_name_H-M   'P 1'
#
loop_
_entity.id
_entity.type
_entity.pdbx_description
1 polymer ?
#
loop_
_entity_poly.entity_id
_entity_poly.type
_entity_poly.pdbx_seq_one_letter_code
_entity_poly.pdbx_strand_id
1 'polypeptide(L)'
;MGGDSEKDRLTARVKAVQRSGVEAKAKWEAYCNKMQTGNRDPRLHSVESMRNFLDAFDGGVEPQAINEGATPVLRLRGVPFQSDILDVVEFLAPFAIDKSNVAMGRAPDGRATGEAFVQFPSIEIA
;
A
#
# COMPACT_ATOMS: atom_id res chain seq x y z
N MET A 1 -6.25 -22.44 0.11
CA MET A 1 -5.28 -22.53 -1.01
C MET A 1 -5.49 -21.30 -1.88
N GLY A 2 -4.46 -20.48 -2.15
CA GLY A 2 -4.58 -19.39 -3.14
C GLY A 2 -3.79 -18.09 -2.90
N GLY A 3 -2.84 -18.02 -1.95
CA GLY A 3 -2.14 -16.77 -1.62
C GLY A 3 -0.90 -16.42 -2.46
N ASP A 4 -0.33 -17.37 -3.21
CA ASP A 4 1.03 -17.20 -3.77
C ASP A 4 1.08 -16.82 -5.27
N SER A 5 -0.05 -16.77 -5.99
CA SER A 5 -0.02 -16.64 -7.45
C SER A 5 0.44 -15.29 -7.98
N GLU A 6 0.05 -14.17 -7.34
CA GLU A 6 0.47 -12.83 -7.75
C GLU A 6 1.92 -12.56 -7.31
N LYS A 7 2.24 -12.93 -6.08
CA LYS A 7 3.59 -12.78 -5.51
C LYS A 7 4.64 -13.52 -6.34
N ASP A 8 4.33 -14.73 -6.78
CA ASP A 8 5.23 -15.54 -7.63
C ASP A 8 5.44 -14.90 -9.02
N ARG A 9 4.38 -14.37 -9.62
CA ARG A 9 4.46 -13.68 -10.92
C ARG A 9 5.32 -12.42 -10.83
N LEU A 10 5.11 -11.60 -9.81
CA LEU A 10 5.89 -10.38 -9.58
C LEU A 10 7.34 -10.72 -9.26
N THR A 11 7.58 -11.73 -8.41
CA THR A 11 8.93 -12.23 -8.12
C THR A 11 9.65 -12.66 -9.40
N ALA A 12 8.99 -13.42 -10.28
CA ALA A 12 9.57 -13.87 -11.53
C ALA A 12 9.91 -12.70 -12.47
N ARG A 13 9.04 -11.68 -12.50
CA ARG A 13 9.23 -10.46 -13.29
C ARG A 13 10.39 -9.61 -12.76
N VAL A 14 10.48 -9.36 -11.46
CA VAL A 14 11.63 -8.66 -10.86
C VAL A 14 12.93 -9.41 -11.13
N LYS A 15 12.93 -10.75 -11.01
CA LYS A 15 14.09 -11.58 -11.40
C LYS A 15 14.43 -11.49 -12.89
N ALA A 16 13.46 -11.26 -13.76
CA ALA A 16 13.72 -11.06 -15.18
C ALA A 16 14.36 -9.67 -15.42
N VAL A 17 13.90 -8.64 -14.72
CA VAL A 17 14.52 -7.29 -14.72
C VAL A 17 15.95 -7.34 -14.19
N GLN A 18 16.20 -8.04 -13.08
CA GLN A 18 17.56 -8.26 -12.57
C GLN A 18 18.48 -8.97 -13.56
N ARG A 19 17.92 -9.78 -14.47
CA ARG A 19 18.65 -10.52 -15.52
C ARG A 19 18.75 -9.77 -16.85
N SER A 20 17.99 -8.70 -17.06
CA SER A 20 17.95 -7.99 -18.34
C SER A 20 19.16 -7.06 -18.55
N GLY A 21 19.78 -6.58 -17.47
CA GLY A 21 20.96 -5.73 -17.56
C GLY A 21 21.47 -5.23 -16.22
N VAL A 22 22.72 -4.74 -16.24
CA VAL A 22 23.41 -4.20 -15.05
C VAL A 22 22.70 -2.94 -14.53
N GLU A 23 22.22 -2.08 -15.42
CA GLU A 23 21.46 -0.87 -15.04
C GLU A 23 20.13 -1.22 -14.38
N ALA A 24 19.40 -2.21 -14.91
CA ALA A 24 18.13 -2.65 -14.37
C ALA A 24 18.29 -3.27 -12.97
N LYS A 25 19.36 -4.06 -12.78
CA LYS A 25 19.76 -4.57 -11.48
C LYS A 25 20.13 -3.44 -10.51
N ALA A 26 20.89 -2.43 -10.95
CA ALA A 26 21.25 -1.29 -10.13
C ALA A 26 20.02 -0.49 -9.65
N LYS A 27 19.00 -0.33 -10.49
CA LYS A 27 17.71 0.27 -10.09
C LYS A 27 17.00 -0.51 -9.00
N TRP A 28 16.95 -1.84 -9.10
CA TRP A 28 16.37 -2.69 -8.04
C TRP A 28 17.16 -2.59 -6.74
N GLU A 29 18.49 -2.60 -6.81
CA GLU A 29 19.35 -2.46 -5.62
C GLU A 29 19.17 -1.09 -4.95
N ALA A 30 19.09 -0.01 -5.74
CA ALA A 30 18.80 1.32 -5.24
C ALA A 30 17.43 1.39 -4.56
N TYR A 31 16.41 0.77 -5.15
CA TYR A 31 15.08 0.67 -4.56
C TYR A 31 15.10 -0.06 -3.21
N CYS A 32 15.74 -1.24 -3.13
CA CYS A 32 15.85 -2.01 -1.89
C CYS A 32 16.59 -1.21 -0.79
N ASN A 33 17.66 -0.51 -1.15
CA ASN A 33 18.42 0.32 -0.20
C ASN A 33 17.56 1.49 0.32
N LYS A 34 16.77 2.14 -0.54
CA LYS A 34 15.89 3.25 -0.19
C LYS A 34 14.73 2.81 0.72
N MET A 35 14.22 1.61 0.50
CA MET A 35 13.14 1.01 1.28
C MET A 35 13.60 0.45 2.63
N GLN A 36 14.91 0.43 2.91
CA GLN A 36 15.50 -0.15 4.13
C GLN A 36 15.09 -1.60 4.42
N THR A 37 14.67 -2.36 3.40
CA THR A 37 14.16 -3.74 3.58
C THR A 37 15.25 -4.72 4.01
N GLY A 38 16.52 -4.32 3.94
CA GLY A 38 17.68 -5.13 4.37
C GLY A 38 17.91 -6.40 3.54
N ASN A 39 17.05 -6.68 2.56
CA ASN A 39 17.09 -7.89 1.76
C ASN A 39 16.80 -7.58 0.29
N ARG A 40 17.57 -8.20 -0.62
CA ARG A 40 17.50 -7.95 -2.07
C ARG A 40 16.77 -9.06 -2.85
N ASP A 41 16.28 -10.09 -2.15
CA ASP A 41 15.49 -11.17 -2.76
C ASP A 41 14.06 -10.70 -2.96
N PRO A 42 13.53 -10.65 -4.21
CA PRO A 42 12.15 -10.23 -4.48
C PRO A 42 11.09 -11.02 -3.70
N ARG A 43 11.36 -12.29 -3.33
CA ARG A 43 10.43 -13.10 -2.52
C ARG A 43 10.22 -12.53 -1.12
N LEU A 44 11.19 -11.79 -0.61
CA LEU A 44 11.17 -11.18 0.70
C LEU A 44 10.48 -9.82 0.70
N HIS A 45 10.17 -9.27 -0.47
CA HIS A 45 9.36 -8.08 -0.61
C HIS A 45 7.86 -8.39 -0.62
N SER A 46 7.07 -7.36 -0.31
CA SER A 46 5.62 -7.40 -0.46
C SER A 46 5.23 -7.34 -1.95
N VAL A 47 3.97 -7.74 -2.23
CA VAL A 47 3.37 -7.62 -3.57
C VAL A 47 3.38 -6.16 -4.04
N GLU A 48 3.02 -5.22 -3.17
CA GLU A 48 3.00 -3.78 -3.47
C GLU A 48 4.39 -3.25 -3.83
N SER A 49 5.42 -3.67 -3.11
CA SER A 49 6.80 -3.22 -3.33
C SER A 49 7.34 -3.69 -4.68
N MET A 50 7.10 -4.97 -5.00
CA MET A 50 7.45 -5.49 -6.31
C MET A 50 6.65 -4.81 -7.42
N ARG A 51 5.37 -4.55 -7.20
CA ARG A 51 4.51 -3.89 -8.19
C ARG A 51 4.94 -2.44 -8.44
N ASN A 52 5.14 -1.65 -7.38
CA ASN A 52 5.63 -0.28 -7.46
C ASN A 52 6.98 -0.18 -8.18
N PHE A 53 7.91 -1.10 -7.91
CA PHE A 53 9.15 -1.14 -8.66
C PHE A 53 8.94 -1.45 -10.14
N LEU A 54 8.11 -2.43 -10.47
CA LEU A 54 7.86 -2.84 -11.86
C LEU A 54 7.12 -1.78 -12.66
N ASP A 55 6.09 -1.15 -12.07
CA ASP A 55 5.34 -0.06 -12.70
C ASP A 55 6.26 1.15 -12.94
N ALA A 56 7.12 1.49 -11.98
CA ALA A 56 8.12 2.54 -12.16
C ALA A 56 9.16 2.18 -13.22
N PHE A 57 9.63 0.92 -13.23
CA PHE A 57 10.59 0.43 -14.21
C PHE A 57 10.04 0.46 -15.64
N ASP A 58 8.80 0.00 -15.83
CA ASP A 58 8.11 -0.01 -17.13
C ASP A 58 7.70 1.42 -17.55
N GLY A 59 7.36 2.30 -16.60
CA GLY A 59 7.05 3.72 -16.82
C GLY A 59 8.28 4.63 -16.99
N GLY A 60 9.49 4.12 -16.79
CA GLY A 60 10.73 4.89 -16.88
C GLY A 60 10.89 5.96 -15.78
N VAL A 61 10.11 5.86 -14.70
CA VAL A 61 10.14 6.78 -13.56
C VAL A 61 10.88 6.16 -12.38
N GLU A 62 11.31 6.99 -11.43
CA GLU A 62 11.96 6.52 -10.20
C GLU A 62 10.92 5.87 -9.28
N PRO A 63 11.16 4.64 -8.77
CA PRO A 63 10.23 3.99 -7.87
C PRO A 63 10.11 4.77 -6.55
N GLN A 64 8.87 5.00 -6.12
CA GLN A 64 8.59 5.67 -4.86
C GLN A 64 8.86 4.74 -3.69
N ALA A 65 9.47 5.27 -2.63
CA ALA A 65 9.63 4.49 -1.41
C ALA A 65 8.25 4.34 -0.77
N ILE A 66 7.68 3.14 -0.80
CA ILE A 66 6.48 2.83 -0.03
C ILE A 66 6.95 2.43 1.37
N ASN A 67 6.30 2.94 2.42
CA ASN A 67 6.59 2.44 3.76
C ASN A 67 5.99 1.04 3.88
N GLU A 68 6.79 0.00 3.59
CA GLU A 68 6.44 -1.41 3.82
C GLU A 68 6.09 -1.58 5.32
N GLY A 69 4.80 -1.50 5.64
CA GLY A 69 4.26 -1.59 6.99
C GLY A 69 3.42 -0.39 7.46
N ALA A 70 3.42 0.72 6.73
CA ALA A 70 2.54 1.86 7.00
C ALA A 70 1.61 2.09 5.81
N THR A 71 0.49 1.38 5.79
CA THR A 71 -0.64 1.77 4.94
C THR A 71 -1.05 3.19 5.36
N PRO A 72 -1.13 4.16 4.44
CA PRO A 72 -1.57 5.51 4.76
C PRO A 72 -2.95 5.46 5.44
N VAL A 73 -3.06 6.05 6.63
CA VAL A 73 -4.34 6.16 7.35
C VAL A 73 -4.82 7.60 7.25
N LEU A 74 -5.96 7.80 6.59
CA LEU A 74 -6.67 9.06 6.56
C LEU A 74 -7.48 9.21 7.85
N ARG A 75 -7.23 10.28 8.60
CA ARG A 75 -8.04 10.65 9.77
C ARG A 75 -9.08 11.68 9.35
N LEU A 76 -10.34 11.27 9.30
CA LEU A 76 -11.49 12.15 9.13
C LEU A 76 -11.85 12.76 10.49
N ARG A 77 -12.08 14.07 10.53
CA ARG A 77 -12.60 14.81 11.69
C ARG A 77 -13.91 15.49 11.34
N GLY A 78 -14.79 15.63 12.33
CA GLY A 78 -16.11 16.23 12.12
C GLY A 78 -17.13 15.26 11.55
N VAL A 79 -16.88 13.96 11.66
CA VAL A 79 -17.85 12.93 11.30
C VAL A 79 -19.07 13.09 12.21
N PRO A 80 -20.30 13.16 11.68
CA PRO A 80 -21.50 13.28 12.50
C PRO A 80 -21.60 12.14 13.52
N PHE A 81 -22.07 12.42 14.73
CA PHE A 81 -22.14 11.41 15.81
C PHE A 81 -23.07 10.23 15.51
N GLN A 82 -24.03 10.42 14.61
CA GLN A 82 -24.96 9.39 14.15
C GLN A 82 -24.41 8.56 12.98
N SER A 83 -23.27 8.95 12.40
CA SER A 83 -22.71 8.28 11.25
C SER A 83 -22.05 6.95 11.63
N ASP A 84 -22.15 5.99 10.71
CA ASP A 84 -21.54 4.67 10.85
C ASP A 84 -20.45 4.42 9.80
N ILE A 85 -19.95 3.17 9.76
CA ILE A 85 -18.91 2.77 8.80
C ILE A 85 -19.39 2.89 7.35
N LEU A 86 -20.67 2.60 7.08
CA LEU A 86 -21.22 2.63 5.73
C LEU A 86 -21.29 4.06 5.20
N ASP A 87 -21.63 5.03 6.04
CA ASP A 87 -21.63 6.44 5.66
C ASP A 87 -20.23 6.92 5.23
N VAL A 88 -19.18 6.46 5.94
CA VAL A 88 -17.79 6.79 5.60
C VAL A 88 -17.34 6.10 4.30
N VAL A 89 -17.76 4.84 4.10
CA VAL A 89 -17.51 4.11 2.84
C VAL A 89 -18.23 4.78 1.67
N GLU A 90 -19.46 5.23 1.85
CA GLU A 90 -20.22 5.96 0.83
C GLU A 90 -19.58 7.32 0.51
N PHE A 91 -19.14 8.05 1.54
CA PHE A 91 -18.39 9.29 1.36
C PHE A 91 -17.08 9.10 0.57
N LEU A 92 -16.42 7.95 0.74
CA LEU A 92 -15.20 7.56 0.04
C LEU A 92 -15.45 6.61 -1.13
N ALA A 93 -16.68 6.51 -1.64
CA ALA A 93 -17.02 5.62 -2.75
C ALA A 93 -16.14 5.79 -4.00
N PRO A 94 -15.70 7.02 -4.39
CA PRO A 94 -14.78 7.20 -5.52
C PRO A 94 -13.42 6.50 -5.35
N PHE A 95 -13.03 6.20 -4.11
CA PHE A 95 -11.74 5.61 -3.75
C PHE A 95 -11.81 4.09 -3.52
N ALA A 96 -12.98 3.47 -3.73
CA ALA A 96 -13.21 2.02 -3.61
C ALA A 96 -12.71 1.42 -2.27
N ILE A 97 -12.92 2.14 -1.17
CA ILE A 97 -12.53 1.72 0.18
C ILE A 97 -13.45 0.59 0.67
N ASP A 98 -12.86 -0.52 1.16
CA ASP A 98 -13.63 -1.56 1.84
C ASP A 98 -13.98 -1.14 3.27
N LYS A 99 -15.17 -1.52 3.76
CA LYS A 99 -15.59 -1.32 5.16
C LYS A 99 -14.60 -1.91 6.17
N SER A 100 -13.84 -2.95 5.83
CA SER A 100 -12.79 -3.52 6.67
C SER A 100 -11.66 -2.54 6.96
N ASN A 101 -11.50 -1.54 6.11
CA ASN A 101 -10.43 -0.55 6.19
C ASN A 101 -10.87 0.72 6.94
N VAL A 102 -12.10 0.75 7.46
CA VAL A 102 -12.66 1.91 8.15
C VAL A 102 -12.86 1.59 9.64
N ALA A 103 -12.30 2.43 10.50
CA ALA A 103 -12.47 2.35 11.94
C ALA A 103 -13.07 3.66 12.47
N MET A 104 -14.22 3.56 13.15
CA MET A 104 -14.85 4.71 13.80
C MET A 104 -14.17 5.03 15.12
N GLY A 105 -13.82 6.30 15.33
CA GLY A 105 -13.27 6.81 16.57
C GLY A 105 -14.30 6.72 17.70
N ARG A 106 -13.97 5.95 18.73
CA ARG A 106 -14.76 5.82 19.96
C ARG A 106 -13.93 6.18 21.17
N ALA A 107 -14.51 6.94 22.07
CA ALA A 107 -13.92 7.23 23.36
C ALA A 107 -13.99 5.98 24.26
N PRO A 108 -13.20 5.93 25.35
CA PRO A 108 -13.21 4.80 26.30
C PRO A 108 -14.59 4.55 26.95
N ASP A 109 -15.45 5.57 26.98
CA ASP A 109 -16.82 5.50 27.46
C ASP A 109 -17.83 5.00 26.40
N GLY A 110 -17.35 4.64 25.20
CA GLY A 110 -18.14 4.13 24.08
C GLY A 110 -18.77 5.22 23.19
N ARG A 111 -18.64 6.51 23.54
CA ARG A 111 -19.20 7.61 22.75
C ARG A 111 -18.43 7.82 21.45
N ALA A 112 -19.15 8.20 20.39
CA ALA A 112 -18.53 8.59 19.13
C ALA A 112 -17.74 9.90 19.33
N THR A 113 -16.48 9.92 18.89
CA THR A 113 -15.63 11.12 19.01
C THR A 113 -15.77 12.07 17.83
N GLY A 114 -16.55 11.68 16.81
CA GLY A 114 -16.63 12.39 15.54
C GLY A 114 -15.37 12.26 14.69
N GLU A 115 -14.58 11.22 14.95
CA GLU A 115 -13.40 10.87 14.16
C GLU A 115 -13.61 9.53 13.46
N ALA A 116 -13.00 9.36 12.29
CA ALA A 116 -12.90 8.06 11.62
C ALA A 116 -11.49 7.91 11.03
N PHE A 117 -11.00 6.69 11.02
CA PHE A 117 -9.68 6.31 10.50
C PHE A 117 -9.90 5.39 9.32
N VAL A 118 -9.36 5.75 8.17
CA VAL A 118 -9.53 4.98 6.94
C VAL A 118 -8.17 4.59 6.41
N GLN A 119 -7.94 3.29 6.30
CA GLN A 119 -6.72 2.72 5.77
C GLN A 119 -6.79 2.65 4.25
N PHE A 120 -5.91 3.37 3.57
CA PHE A 120 -5.83 3.33 2.11
C PHE A 120 -4.86 2.21 1.68
N PRO A 121 -5.23 1.42 0.67
CA PRO A 121 -4.38 0.35 0.15
C PRO A 121 -3.17 0.87 -0.65
N SER A 122 -3.12 2.16 -0.98
CA SER A 122 -1.97 2.78 -1.66
C SER A 122 -1.87 4.27 -1.38
N ILE A 123 -0.64 4.80 -1.42
CA ILE A 123 -0.31 6.23 -1.23
C ILE A 123 -0.81 7.10 -2.39
N GLU A 124 -1.10 6.54 -3.56
CA GLU A 124 -1.56 7.32 -4.74
C GLU A 124 -2.99 7.85 -4.62
N ILE A 125 -3.73 7.42 -3.59
CA ILE A 125 -5.17 7.71 -3.43
C ILE A 125 -5.43 8.58 -2.18
N ALA A 126 -4.39 8.98 -1.43
CA ALA A 126 -4.49 9.72 -0.17
C ALA A 126 -4.38 11.25 -0.30
#